data_AF-A0A530QKJ2-F1
#
_entry.id   AF-A0A530QKJ2-F1
#
_cell.length_a   1.000
_cell.length_b   1.000
_cell.length_c   1.000
_cell.angle_alpha   90.00
_cell.angle_beta   90.00
_cell.angle_gamma   90.00
#
_symmetry.space_group_name_H-M   'P 1'
#
loop_
_entity.id
_entity.type
_entity.pdbx_description
1 polymer ?
#
loop_
_entity_poly.entity_id
_entity_poly.type
_entity_poly.pdbx_seq_one_letter_code
_entity_poly.pdbx_strand_id
1 'polypeptide(L)'
;MRIAFYAPLKSPNHPVASGDRQMARALVKALERGGHSVELASELRFYLREPESKSFDALKIEAREEAARLARLWDRDGKPDLWFTYHPYYKAPDPIGPDLASVFAVPYV
;
A
#
# COMPACT_ATOMS: atom_id res chain seq x y z
N MET A 1 -0.77 -0.80 -17.88
CA MET A 1 -0.88 0.17 -16.79
C MET A 1 0.20 -0.10 -15.77
N ARG A 2 0.70 0.95 -15.13
CA ARG A 2 1.61 0.94 -13.99
C ARG A 2 0.78 1.05 -12.71
N ILE A 3 0.75 -0.01 -11.91
CA ILE A 3 -0.11 -0.16 -10.72
C ILE A 3 0.77 -0.04 -9.47
N ALA A 4 0.47 0.93 -8.62
CA ALA A 4 1.00 1.01 -7.27
C ALA A 4 0.17 0.12 -6.35
N PHE A 5 0.72 -1.02 -5.93
CA PHE A 5 0.06 -1.99 -5.07
C PHE A 5 0.47 -1.80 -3.61
N TYR A 6 -0.49 -1.83 -2.69
CA TYR A 6 -0.25 -1.73 -1.26
C TYR A 6 -1.10 -2.73 -0.47
N ALA A 7 -0.55 -3.29 0.60
CA ALA A 7 -1.23 -4.26 1.46
C ALA A 7 -0.96 -3.93 2.94
N PRO A 8 -1.77 -3.05 3.57
CA PRO A 8 -1.49 -2.49 4.90
C PRO A 8 -1.44 -3.55 6.02
N LEU A 9 -2.14 -4.67 5.84
CA LEU A 9 -2.14 -5.77 6.81
C LEU A 9 -0.93 -6.70 6.66
N LYS A 10 -0.65 -7.13 5.42
CA LYS A 10 0.38 -8.12 5.10
C LYS A 10 0.93 -7.92 3.69
N SER A 11 2.12 -7.34 3.61
CA SER A 11 2.88 -7.23 2.37
C SER A 11 3.10 -8.61 1.71
N PRO A 12 3.12 -8.69 0.36
CA PRO A 12 3.53 -9.91 -0.36
C PRO A 12 4.96 -10.36 0.02
N ASN A 13 5.82 -9.44 0.49
CA ASN A 13 7.19 -9.75 0.93
C ASN A 13 7.29 -10.10 2.41
N HIS A 14 6.18 -10.07 3.16
CA HIS A 14 6.21 -10.32 4.60
C HIS A 14 6.86 -11.69 4.93
N PRO A 15 7.83 -11.76 5.87
CA PRO A 15 8.62 -12.97 6.12
C PRO A 15 7.75 -14.15 6.61
N VAL A 16 6.81 -13.88 7.51
CA VAL A 16 5.86 -14.88 8.02
C VAL A 16 4.83 -15.26 6.96
N ALA A 17 4.70 -16.57 6.69
CA ALA A 17 3.70 -17.12 5.79
C ALA A 17 2.28 -16.96 6.33
N SER A 18 1.34 -16.62 5.44
CA SER A 18 -0.09 -16.61 5.72
C SER A 18 -0.87 -16.75 4.41
N GLY A 19 -2.14 -17.18 4.51
CA GLY A 19 -3.05 -17.16 3.37
C GLY A 19 -3.19 -15.76 2.77
N ASP A 20 -3.19 -14.73 3.62
CA ASP A 20 -3.26 -13.34 3.19
C ASP A 20 -2.07 -12.91 2.32
N ARG A 21 -0.84 -13.24 2.75
CA ARG A 21 0.37 -13.01 1.94
C ARG A 21 0.29 -13.76 0.61
N GLN A 22 -0.21 -14.99 0.62
CA GLN A 22 -0.34 -15.80 -0.58
C GLN A 22 -1.35 -15.19 -1.57
N MET A 23 -2.46 -14.65 -1.06
CA MET A 23 -3.46 -13.93 -1.86
C MET A 23 -2.89 -12.64 -2.45
N ALA A 24 -2.17 -11.82 -1.67
CA ALA A 24 -1.49 -10.63 -2.19
C ALA A 24 -0.55 -10.97 -3.35
N ARG A 25 0.27 -12.02 -3.21
CA ARG A 25 1.15 -12.51 -4.30
C ARG A 25 0.37 -13.02 -5.51
N ALA A 26 -0.75 -13.69 -5.29
CA ALA A 26 -1.59 -14.20 -6.38
C ALA A 26 -2.22 -13.04 -7.17
N LEU A 27 -2.68 -11.99 -6.49
CA LEU A 27 -3.22 -10.79 -7.10
C LEU A 27 -2.17 -10.05 -7.94
N VAL A 28 -0.97 -9.83 -7.38
CA VAL A 28 0.15 -9.23 -8.13
C VAL A 28 0.41 -10.03 -9.41
N LYS A 29 0.55 -11.36 -9.31
CA LYS A 29 0.77 -12.22 -10.48
C LYS A 29 -0.38 -12.19 -11.48
N ALA A 30 -1.62 -12.09 -11.02
CA ALA A 30 -2.78 -12.03 -11.90
C ALA A 30 -2.82 -10.71 -12.69
N LEU A 31 -2.54 -9.59 -12.03
CA LEU A 31 -2.42 -8.27 -12.66
C LEU A 31 -1.27 -8.24 -13.67
N GLU A 32 -0.11 -8.79 -13.32
CA GLU A 32 1.04 -8.91 -14.23
C GLU A 32 0.71 -9.77 -15.47
N ARG A 33 0.03 -10.91 -15.28
CA ARG A 33 -0.45 -11.75 -16.39
C ARG A 33 -1.48 -11.02 -17.28
N GLY A 34 -2.19 -10.04 -16.74
CA GLY A 34 -3.06 -9.14 -17.49
C GLY A 34 -2.32 -8.08 -18.31
N GLY A 35 -0.97 -8.08 -18.32
CA GLY A 35 -0.16 -7.10 -19.04
C GLY A 35 0.03 -5.78 -18.28
N HIS A 36 -0.18 -5.78 -16.96
CA HIS A 36 0.12 -4.62 -16.11
C HIS A 36 1.51 -4.74 -15.50
N SER A 37 2.15 -3.60 -15.23
CA SER A 37 3.34 -3.53 -14.38
C SER A 37 2.88 -3.24 -12.97
N VAL A 38 3.29 -4.04 -11.99
CA VAL A 38 2.86 -3.88 -10.59
C VAL A 38 4.08 -3.55 -9.73
N GLU A 39 4.01 -2.43 -9.04
CA GLU A 39 5.01 -1.96 -8.10
C GLU A 39 4.47 -2.13 -6.69
N LEU A 40 5.24 -2.70 -5.77
CA LEU A 40 4.90 -2.60 -4.35
C LEU A 40 5.20 -1.17 -3.89
N ALA A 41 4.15 -0.39 -3.64
CA ALA A 41 4.26 1.02 -3.28
C ALA A 41 4.94 1.21 -1.91
N SER A 42 4.55 0.39 -0.93
CA SER A 42 5.10 0.44 0.42
C SER A 42 5.12 -0.91 1.12
N GLU A 43 6.11 -1.10 1.98
CA GLU A 43 6.20 -2.20 2.94
C GLU A 43 5.57 -1.84 4.31
N LEU A 44 5.12 -0.59 4.49
CA LEU A 44 4.57 -0.11 5.77
C LEU A 44 3.38 -0.98 6.18
N ARG A 45 3.50 -1.62 7.34
CA ARG A 45 2.41 -2.40 7.93
C ARG A 45 1.65 -1.55 8.95
N PHE A 46 0.50 -1.02 8.54
CA PHE A 46 -0.33 -0.19 9.41
C PHE A 46 -1.30 -1.05 10.24
N TYR A 47 -0.80 -1.83 11.20
CA TYR A 47 -1.64 -2.68 12.06
C TYR A 47 -1.13 -2.73 13.49
N LEU A 48 -2.06 -2.60 14.44
CA LEU A 48 -1.84 -2.92 15.85
C LEU A 48 -2.83 -3.98 16.33
N ARG A 49 -2.35 -4.92 17.14
CA ARG A 49 -3.20 -5.92 17.79
C ARG A 49 -4.14 -5.26 18.79
N GLU A 50 -3.60 -4.33 19.57
CA GLU A 50 -4.26 -3.53 20.59
C GLU A 50 -4.02 -2.04 20.33
N PRO A 51 -5.04 -1.18 20.52
CA PRO A 51 -4.94 0.24 20.23
C PRO A 51 -4.23 0.97 21.37
N GLU A 52 -2.93 0.74 21.54
CA GLU A 52 -2.11 1.62 22.39
C GLU A 52 -1.85 2.93 21.65
N SER A 53 -2.25 4.06 22.27
CA SER A 53 -2.28 5.37 21.63
C SER A 53 -0.90 5.82 21.11
N LYS A 54 0.15 5.69 21.92
CA LYS A 54 1.52 6.06 21.54
C LYS A 54 2.03 5.28 20.32
N SER A 55 1.75 3.98 20.28
CA SER A 55 2.13 3.10 19.18
C SER A 55 1.36 3.43 17.89
N PHE A 56 0.10 3.86 18.03
CA PHE A 56 -0.72 4.24 16.88
C PHE A 56 -0.33 5.60 16.29
N ASP A 57 0.04 6.58 17.11
CA ASP A 57 0.50 7.87 16.61
C ASP A 57 1.85 7.78 15.90
N ALA A 58 2.75 6.90 16.37
CA ALA A 58 3.99 6.60 15.66
C ALA A 58 3.72 6.04 14.25
N LEU A 59 2.81 5.05 14.13
CA LEU A 59 2.42 4.52 12.81
C LEU A 59 1.83 5.59 11.88
N LYS A 60 1.07 6.55 12.41
CA LYS A 60 0.56 7.66 11.59
C LYS A 60 1.68 8.59 11.13
N ILE A 61 2.75 8.76 11.91
CA ILE A 61 3.92 9.54 11.50
C ILE A 61 4.63 8.80 10.36
N GLU A 62 4.90 7.50 10.53
CA GLU A 62 5.50 6.65 9.50
C GLU A 62 4.69 6.67 8.19
N ALA A 63 3.36 6.58 8.28
CA ALA A 63 2.48 6.68 7.11
C ALA A 63 2.59 8.02 6.37
N ARG A 64 2.69 9.13 7.09
CA ARG A 64 2.86 10.46 6.48
C ARG A 64 4.22 10.61 5.82
N GLU A 65 5.27 10.11 6.47
CA GLU A 65 6.62 10.12 5.92
C GLU A 65 6.72 9.30 4.64
N GLU A 66 6.06 8.14 4.63
CA GLU A 66 6.00 7.25 3.48
C GLU A 66 5.18 7.84 2.33
N ALA A 67 4.02 8.44 2.63
CA ALA A 67 3.24 9.17 1.63
C ALA A 67 4.06 10.32 1.02
N ALA A 68 4.81 11.06 1.84
CA ALA A 68 5.69 12.14 1.36
C ALA A 68 6.86 11.60 0.51
N ARG A 69 7.42 10.43 0.86
CA ARG A 69 8.44 9.75 0.04
C ARG A 69 7.89 9.36 -1.33
N LEU A 70 6.68 8.79 -1.37
CA LEU A 70 6.01 8.39 -2.60
C LEU A 70 5.62 9.59 -3.46
N ALA A 71 5.11 10.67 -2.88
CA ALA A 71 4.83 11.91 -3.60
C ALA A 71 6.08 12.43 -4.32
N ARG A 72 7.22 12.55 -3.59
CA ARG A 72 8.50 12.96 -4.20
C ARG A 72 8.98 12.02 -5.30
N LEU A 73 8.75 10.72 -5.13
CA LEU A 73 9.11 9.72 -6.14
C LEU A 73 8.26 9.91 -7.41
N TRP A 74 6.96 10.13 -7.27
CA TRP A 74 6.04 10.29 -8.39
C TRP A 74 6.19 11.63 -9.10
N ASP A 75 6.56 12.70 -8.38
CA ASP A 75 6.93 13.97 -9.01
C ASP A 75 8.19 13.83 -9.89
N ARG A 76 9.15 13.01 -9.46
CA ARG A 76 10.42 12.80 -10.16
C ARG A 76 10.30 11.82 -11.34
N ASP A 77 9.68 10.67 -11.10
CA ASP A 77 9.70 9.51 -12.02
C ASP A 77 8.36 9.28 -12.72
N GLY A 78 7.37 10.14 -12.46
CA GLY A 78 6.00 10.00 -12.92
C GLY A 78 5.14 9.16 -11.96
N LYS A 79 3.85 9.53 -11.90
CA LYS A 79 2.81 8.84 -11.12
C LYS A 79 2.39 7.51 -11.77
N PRO A 80 1.86 6.55 -11.01
CA PRO A 80 1.23 5.35 -11.55
C PRO A 80 -0.09 5.70 -12.25
N ASP A 81 -0.64 4.73 -12.98
CA ASP A 81 -1.97 4.84 -13.57
C ASP A 81 -3.08 4.56 -12.55
N LEU A 82 -2.78 3.82 -11.47
CA LEU A 82 -3.74 3.34 -10.48
C LEU A 82 -3.06 2.98 -9.15
N TRP A 83 -3.73 3.29 -8.04
CA TRP A 83 -3.41 2.76 -6.71
C TRP A 83 -4.34 1.59 -6.39
N PHE A 84 -3.78 0.45 -5.97
CA PHE A 84 -4.52 -0.76 -5.62
C PHE A 84 -4.22 -1.15 -4.17
N THR A 85 -5.22 -1.15 -3.32
CA THR A 85 -5.11 -1.56 -1.91
C THR A 85 -5.72 -2.93 -1.70
N TYR A 86 -4.88 -3.90 -1.36
CA TYR A 86 -5.34 -5.22 -0.99
C TYR A 86 -5.54 -5.36 0.52
N HIS A 87 -6.70 -5.91 0.88
CA HIS A 87 -7.12 -6.21 2.26
C HIS A 87 -7.07 -5.01 3.22
N PRO A 88 -7.65 -3.85 2.86
CA PRO A 88 -7.92 -2.83 3.86
C PRO A 88 -8.86 -3.43 4.91
N TYR A 89 -8.49 -3.34 6.17
CA TYR A 89 -9.21 -3.91 7.30
C TYR A 89 -9.42 -2.84 8.36
N TYR A 90 -10.44 -2.93 9.22
CA TYR A 90 -10.69 -1.86 10.21
C TYR A 90 -9.52 -1.66 11.20
N LYS A 91 -8.69 -2.68 11.44
CA LYS A 91 -7.42 -2.56 12.20
C LYS A 91 -6.18 -2.33 11.33
N ALA A 92 -6.35 -2.38 10.02
CA ALA A 92 -5.31 -2.10 9.04
C ALA A 92 -5.89 -1.33 7.85
N PRO A 93 -6.38 -0.10 8.06
CA PRO A 93 -6.83 0.74 6.96
C PRO A 93 -5.63 1.06 6.06
N ASP A 94 -5.92 1.66 4.89
CA ASP A 94 -4.89 2.30 4.08
C ASP A 94 -4.69 3.75 4.55
N PRO A 95 -3.55 4.09 5.17
CA PRO A 95 -3.28 5.44 5.63
C PRO A 95 -2.58 6.32 4.57
N ILE A 96 -2.28 5.79 3.38
CA ILE A 96 -1.49 6.47 2.34
C ILE A 96 -2.34 6.67 1.07
N GLY A 97 -2.96 5.59 0.60
CA GLY A 97 -3.57 5.50 -0.72
C GLY A 97 -4.63 6.54 -1.01
N PRO A 98 -5.67 6.73 -0.17
CA PRO A 98 -6.74 7.69 -0.45
C PRO A 98 -6.24 9.12 -0.68
N ASP A 99 -5.34 9.60 0.18
CA ASP A 99 -4.81 10.97 0.10
C ASP A 99 -3.89 11.12 -1.11
N LEU A 100 -2.97 10.17 -1.32
CA LEU A 100 -2.03 10.23 -2.43
C LEU A 100 -2.75 10.08 -3.78
N ALA A 101 -3.77 9.21 -3.84
CA ALA A 101 -4.61 9.03 -5.01
C ALA A 101 -5.38 10.31 -5.37
N SER A 102 -5.93 10.99 -4.37
CA SER A 102 -6.60 12.27 -4.54
C SER A 102 -5.63 13.35 -5.05
N VAL A 103 -4.44 13.48 -4.47
CA VAL A 103 -3.45 14.51 -4.83
C VAL A 103 -2.97 14.36 -6.27
N PHE A 104 -2.71 13.13 -6.71
CA PHE A 104 -2.17 12.84 -8.04
C PHE A 104 -3.24 12.53 -9.11
N ALA A 105 -4.52 12.65 -8.73
CA ALA A 105 -5.66 12.28 -9.58
C ALA A 105 -5.46 10.90 -10.22
N VAL A 106 -5.14 9.90 -9.40
CA VAL A 106 -5.09 8.48 -9.81
C VAL A 106 -6.27 7.75 -9.19
N PRO A 107 -6.88 6.78 -9.90
CA PRO A 107 -7.91 5.93 -9.32
C PRO A 107 -7.39 5.18 -8.10
N TYR A 108 -8.22 5.14 -7.05
CA TYR A 108 -8.02 4.31 -5.86
C TYR A 108 -8.95 3.09 -5.94
N VAL A 109 -8.38 1.89 -5.91
CA VAL A 109 -9.08 0.60 -6.02
C VAL A 109 -8.81 -0.26 -4.80
#